data_AF-A0A0C9Z7Y3-F1
#
_entry.id   AF-A0A0C9Z7Y3-F1
#
_cell.length_a   1.000
_cell.length_b   1.000
_cell.length_c   1.000
_cell.angle_alpha   90.00
_cell.angle_beta   90.00
_cell.angle_gamma   90.00
#
_symmetry.space_group_name_H-M   'P 1'
#
loop_
_entity.id
_entity.type
_entity.pdbx_description
1 polymer ?
#
loop_
_entity_poly.entity_id
_entity_poly.type
_entity_poly.pdbx_seq_one_letter_code
_entity_poly.pdbx_strand_id
1 'polypeptide(L)'
;MGIPFSREHARPRCQCSTEPSVRISKYVEGEAEKLANPLKQVQSQDMEGQERQRVRRLEATRRMRALSQCPSPPVSTPGLPIAEPTRSFWTYPPSAILARLVQDPDGNQCAAVPEYADVVVIGSGISGASFVRTLLNADRRRVNKGEHEHKRLSVVMLEAYDACSGATGRNGGHINPPLYHDYEELKNTLGLRAAQHIIRFRLAHLEIQQRVGETDAPDADCRTVEAVDVYYDEETFEEAKRLLKVYKRDMPVEGQQYECVVGEAARKRYHLSEYALGCIATRAGAVHPYRFVAGVLTRLLEDHPKQ
;
A
#
# COMPACT_ATOMS: atom_id res chain seq x y z
N MET A 1 75.80 -38.87 -26.48
CA MET A 1 75.44 -39.03 -25.05
C MET A 1 73.99 -38.66 -24.91
N GLY A 2 73.02 -39.47 -24.50
CA GLY A 2 72.94 -40.87 -24.12
C GLY A 2 71.44 -41.11 -23.89
N ILE A 3 70.86 -42.02 -24.68
CA ILE A 3 69.54 -42.66 -24.51
C ILE A 3 69.66 -43.61 -23.27
N PRO A 4 68.75 -44.57 -22.91
CA PRO A 4 67.44 -45.03 -23.46
C PRO A 4 66.42 -45.36 -22.31
N PHE A 5 65.21 -45.93 -22.45
CA PHE A 5 64.72 -47.17 -23.10
C PHE A 5 63.16 -47.12 -23.05
N SER A 6 62.42 -47.24 -24.17
CA SER A 6 61.86 -48.50 -24.77
C SER A 6 60.42 -48.82 -24.31
N ARG A 7 59.52 -49.48 -25.05
CA ARG A 7 59.55 -50.12 -26.38
C ARG A 7 58.08 -50.35 -26.81
N GLU A 8 57.89 -50.40 -28.12
CA GLU A 8 56.68 -50.78 -28.88
C GLU A 8 56.17 -52.22 -28.61
N HIS A 9 55.01 -52.52 -29.23
CA HIS A 9 54.53 -53.75 -29.90
C HIS A 9 53.08 -54.03 -29.45
N ALA A 10 52.07 -54.35 -30.27
CA ALA A 10 51.95 -54.68 -31.68
C ALA A 10 50.46 -54.56 -32.11
N ARG A 11 50.19 -54.36 -33.41
CA ARG A 11 48.92 -54.77 -34.06
C ARG A 11 49.10 -56.18 -34.64
N PRO A 12 48.03 -56.99 -34.76
CA PRO A 12 47.43 -57.22 -36.10
C PRO A 12 45.89 -57.36 -36.08
N ARG A 13 45.17 -56.74 -37.03
CA ARG A 13 44.48 -57.31 -38.22
C ARG A 13 43.27 -58.25 -37.99
N CYS A 14 42.16 -57.82 -38.61
CA CYS A 14 41.16 -58.55 -39.40
C CYS A 14 40.41 -59.75 -38.76
N GLN A 15 39.07 -59.70 -38.80
CA GLN A 15 38.28 -60.33 -39.88
C GLN A 15 36.78 -60.03 -39.71
N CYS A 16 36.13 -59.91 -40.87
CA CYS A 16 34.70 -59.81 -41.08
C CYS A 16 34.17 -61.23 -41.31
N SER A 17 33.04 -61.63 -40.70
CA SER A 17 31.94 -62.37 -41.34
C SER A 17 30.98 -63.02 -40.33
N THR A 18 29.75 -63.18 -40.81
CA THR A 18 28.66 -64.13 -40.47
C THR A 18 27.58 -63.67 -39.51
N GLU A 19 26.44 -63.26 -40.09
CA GLU A 19 25.10 -63.56 -39.56
C GLU A 19 24.87 -65.09 -39.56
N PRO A 20 23.94 -65.62 -38.73
CA PRO A 20 22.56 -65.75 -39.20
C PRO A 20 21.46 -65.51 -38.14
N SER A 21 20.37 -64.92 -38.62
CA SER A 21 18.96 -65.12 -38.28
C SER A 21 18.53 -65.53 -36.86
N VAL A 22 17.75 -64.67 -36.21
CA VAL A 22 16.53 -65.10 -35.48
C VAL A 22 15.43 -64.08 -35.73
N ARG A 23 14.33 -64.51 -36.36
CA ARG A 23 13.04 -63.81 -36.34
C ARG A 23 12.44 -63.97 -34.94
N ILE A 24 12.12 -62.87 -34.26
CA ILE A 24 11.02 -62.83 -33.32
C ILE A 24 10.12 -61.65 -33.71
N SER A 25 8.86 -62.02 -33.98
CA SER A 25 7.78 -61.13 -34.36
C SER A 25 7.26 -60.34 -33.16
N LYS A 26 6.61 -59.21 -33.49
CA LYS A 26 5.62 -58.48 -32.70
C LYS A 26 6.18 -57.74 -31.48
N TYR A 27 6.37 -56.43 -31.63
CA TYR A 27 5.96 -55.38 -30.67
C TYR A 27 6.31 -54.02 -31.31
N VAL A 28 5.51 -53.60 -32.28
CA VAL A 28 5.53 -52.21 -32.79
C VAL A 28 4.08 -51.77 -32.89
N GLU A 29 3.47 -51.44 -31.75
CA GLU A 29 2.18 -50.74 -31.71
C GLU A 29 1.88 -50.10 -30.33
N GLY A 30 2.90 -49.81 -29.52
CA GLY A 30 2.72 -49.30 -28.15
C GLY A 30 3.49 -48.03 -27.77
N GLU A 31 4.34 -47.48 -28.65
CA GLU A 31 5.25 -46.37 -28.28
C GLU A 31 4.98 -45.05 -29.02
N ALA A 32 4.00 -45.00 -29.93
CA ALA A 32 3.60 -43.75 -30.58
C ALA A 32 2.62 -42.89 -29.73
N GLU A 33 2.00 -43.48 -28.70
CA GLU A 33 0.94 -42.81 -27.93
C GLU A 33 1.45 -42.06 -26.68
N LYS A 34 2.69 -42.32 -26.25
CA LYS A 34 3.28 -41.69 -25.05
C LYS A 34 4.02 -40.37 -25.30
N LEU A 35 4.27 -40.01 -26.57
CA LEU A 35 4.89 -38.73 -26.95
C LEU A 35 3.88 -37.65 -27.37
N ALA A 36 2.61 -37.99 -27.59
CA ALA A 36 1.57 -37.07 -28.04
C ALA A 36 0.82 -36.32 -26.92
N ASN A 37 1.02 -36.71 -25.66
CA ASN A 37 0.25 -36.20 -24.51
C ASN A 37 0.82 -34.88 -23.89
N PRO A 38 2.16 -34.69 -23.77
CA PRO A 38 2.70 -33.46 -23.18
C PRO A 38 2.45 -32.21 -24.04
N LEU A 39 2.49 -32.34 -25.37
CA LEU A 39 2.27 -31.23 -26.29
C LEU A 39 0.81 -30.75 -26.29
N LYS A 40 -0.15 -31.67 -26.13
CA LYS A 40 -1.58 -31.31 -26.01
C LYS A 40 -1.89 -30.60 -24.69
N GLN A 41 -1.27 -31.01 -23.58
CA GLN A 41 -1.42 -30.34 -22.28
C GLN A 41 -0.76 -28.96 -22.24
N VAL A 42 0.41 -28.80 -22.86
CA VAL A 42 1.07 -27.49 -22.94
C VAL A 42 0.27 -26.55 -23.84
N GLN A 43 -0.25 -27.03 -24.97
CA GLN A 43 -1.12 -26.23 -25.85
C GLN A 43 -2.46 -25.89 -25.18
N SER A 44 -3.07 -26.78 -24.40
CA SER A 44 -4.31 -26.48 -23.68
C SER A 44 -4.10 -25.47 -22.54
N GLN A 45 -2.98 -25.57 -21.81
CA GLN A 45 -2.62 -24.62 -20.75
C GLN A 45 -2.28 -23.22 -21.30
N ASP A 46 -1.61 -23.15 -22.45
CA ASP A 46 -1.34 -21.89 -23.15
C ASP A 46 -2.63 -21.24 -23.68
N MET A 47 -3.55 -22.05 -24.24
CA MET A 47 -4.87 -21.58 -24.67
C MET A 47 -5.71 -21.05 -23.50
N GLU A 48 -5.76 -21.75 -22.36
CA GLU A 48 -6.48 -21.25 -21.18
C GLU A 48 -5.81 -20.01 -20.56
N GLY A 49 -4.48 -19.92 -20.60
CA GLY A 49 -3.73 -18.73 -20.19
C GLY A 49 -4.08 -17.51 -21.05
N GLN A 50 -4.14 -17.71 -22.37
CA GLN A 50 -4.54 -16.68 -23.33
C GLN A 50 -6.01 -16.30 -23.19
N GLU A 51 -6.91 -17.26 -22.93
CA GLU A 51 -8.33 -17.04 -22.65
C GLU A 51 -8.51 -16.19 -21.37
N ARG A 52 -7.82 -16.55 -20.28
CA ARG A 52 -7.83 -15.78 -19.02
C ARG A 52 -7.29 -14.35 -19.21
N GLN A 53 -6.22 -14.19 -19.99
CA GLN A 53 -5.65 -12.88 -20.29
C GLN A 53 -6.60 -12.04 -21.17
N ARG A 54 -7.33 -12.69 -22.09
CA ARG A 54 -8.35 -12.07 -22.95
C ARG A 54 -9.58 -11.65 -22.15
N VAL A 55 -10.04 -12.47 -21.21
CA VAL A 55 -11.13 -12.13 -20.28
C VAL A 55 -10.72 -10.96 -19.38
N ARG A 56 -9.53 -10.97 -18.78
CA ARG A 56 -9.00 -9.84 -18.00
C ARG A 56 -8.90 -8.55 -18.83
N ARG A 57 -8.47 -8.63 -20.10
CA ARG A 57 -8.46 -7.48 -21.02
C ARG A 57 -9.87 -6.99 -21.35
N LEU A 58 -10.81 -7.89 -21.59
CA LEU A 58 -12.21 -7.57 -21.85
C LEU A 58 -12.89 -6.94 -20.63
N GLU A 59 -12.59 -7.41 -19.43
CA GLU A 59 -13.07 -6.83 -18.17
C GLU A 59 -12.44 -5.47 -17.88
N ALA A 60 -11.13 -5.31 -18.09
CA ALA A 60 -10.46 -4.02 -17.99
C ALA A 60 -11.00 -3.02 -19.02
N THR A 61 -11.27 -3.47 -20.25
CA THR A 61 -11.88 -2.65 -21.30
C THR A 61 -13.35 -2.33 -20.99
N ARG A 62 -14.10 -3.27 -20.39
CA ARG A 62 -15.46 -3.03 -19.88
C ARG A 62 -15.48 -2.06 -18.71
N ARG A 63 -14.52 -2.13 -17.78
CA ARG A 63 -14.35 -1.17 -16.67
C ARG A 63 -13.97 0.21 -17.21
N MET A 64 -13.03 0.31 -18.15
CA MET A 64 -12.71 1.59 -18.79
C MET A 64 -13.86 2.14 -19.61
N ARG A 65 -14.63 1.31 -20.33
CA ARG A 65 -15.86 1.74 -21.01
C ARG A 65 -16.95 2.15 -20.02
N ALA A 66 -17.11 1.46 -18.90
CA ALA A 66 -18.08 1.82 -17.86
C ALA A 66 -17.71 3.17 -17.19
N LEU A 67 -16.41 3.44 -17.00
CA LEU A 67 -15.90 4.74 -16.55
C LEU A 67 -16.08 5.83 -17.62
N SER A 68 -15.96 5.47 -18.91
CA SER A 68 -16.14 6.41 -20.05
C SER A 68 -17.61 6.63 -20.44
N GLN A 69 -18.51 5.74 -20.02
CA GLN A 69 -19.96 5.77 -20.27
C GLN A 69 -20.75 6.22 -19.03
N CYS A 70 -20.07 6.49 -17.92
CA CYS A 70 -20.69 7.18 -16.80
C CYS A 70 -21.03 8.59 -17.30
N PRO A 71 -22.32 8.97 -17.42
CA PRO A 71 -22.66 10.34 -17.73
C PRO A 71 -21.93 11.20 -16.70
N SER A 72 -21.17 12.20 -17.15
CA SER A 72 -20.57 13.18 -16.24
C SER A 72 -21.68 13.60 -15.27
N PRO A 73 -21.50 13.40 -13.95
CA PRO A 73 -22.54 13.80 -13.00
C PRO A 73 -22.88 15.25 -13.32
N PRO A 74 -24.16 15.64 -13.34
CA PRO A 74 -24.49 17.05 -13.47
C PRO A 74 -23.65 17.78 -12.42
N VAL A 75 -22.89 18.78 -12.86
CA VAL A 75 -22.05 19.60 -11.99
C VAL A 75 -22.97 20.51 -11.18
N SER A 76 -23.90 19.92 -10.44
CA SER A 76 -24.61 20.59 -9.37
C SER A 76 -23.64 20.65 -8.21
N THR A 77 -23.30 21.87 -7.80
CA THR A 77 -22.57 22.11 -6.56
C THR A 77 -23.22 21.26 -5.45
N PRO A 78 -22.45 20.57 -4.59
CA PRO A 78 -22.98 19.65 -3.56
C PRO A 78 -23.85 20.34 -2.48
N GLY A 79 -24.25 21.59 -2.70
CA GLY A 79 -25.01 22.41 -1.76
C GLY A 79 -24.14 22.93 -0.62
N LEU A 80 -24.78 23.65 0.29
CA LEU A 80 -24.20 23.92 1.59
C LEU A 80 -24.24 22.63 2.43
N PRO A 81 -23.30 22.48 3.38
CA PRO A 81 -23.35 21.38 4.31
C PRO A 81 -24.69 21.34 5.08
N ILE A 82 -25.22 20.14 5.37
CA ILE A 82 -26.50 19.98 6.09
C ILE A 82 -26.43 20.57 7.51
N ALA A 83 -27.52 21.14 8.02
CA ALA A 83 -27.48 21.84 9.32
C ALA A 83 -27.07 20.93 10.49
N GLU A 84 -27.47 19.67 10.47
CA GLU A 84 -27.27 18.71 11.57
C GLU A 84 -26.56 17.44 11.06
N PRO A 85 -25.23 17.45 10.88
CA PRO A 85 -24.50 16.26 10.49
C PRO A 85 -24.47 15.24 11.64
N THR A 86 -24.46 13.95 11.30
CA THR A 86 -24.27 12.89 12.31
C THR A 86 -22.94 13.06 13.02
N ARG A 87 -22.89 12.85 14.34
CA ARG A 87 -21.61 12.91 15.07
C ARG A 87 -20.87 11.58 14.94
N SER A 88 -19.56 11.66 14.75
CA SER A 88 -18.71 10.48 14.69
C SER A 88 -18.36 10.01 16.10
N PHE A 89 -18.33 8.69 16.32
CA PHE A 89 -17.83 8.11 17.57
C PHE A 89 -16.43 8.64 17.92
N TRP A 90 -15.56 8.78 16.91
CA TRP A 90 -14.20 9.26 17.09
C TRP A 90 -14.11 10.71 17.56
N THR A 91 -15.15 11.52 17.41
CA THR A 91 -15.15 12.91 17.89
C THR A 91 -15.47 13.03 19.38
N TYR A 92 -15.70 11.91 20.07
CA TYR A 92 -16.03 11.87 21.50
C TYR A 92 -14.85 11.35 22.36
N PRO A 93 -14.51 12.02 23.48
CA PRO A 93 -14.97 13.35 23.85
C PRO A 93 -14.38 14.43 22.91
N PRO A 94 -15.05 15.57 22.74
CA PRO A 94 -14.51 16.66 21.93
C PRO A 94 -13.25 17.25 22.58
N SER A 95 -12.32 17.74 21.77
CA SER A 95 -11.17 18.49 22.28
C SER A 95 -11.64 19.77 22.97
N ALA A 96 -11.21 19.98 24.22
CA ALA A 96 -11.60 21.15 25.00
C ALA A 96 -11.13 22.47 24.37
N ILE A 97 -9.96 22.47 23.72
CA ILE A 97 -9.40 23.66 23.07
C ILE A 97 -10.13 23.95 21.77
N LEU A 98 -10.39 22.92 20.95
CA LEU A 98 -11.09 23.12 19.68
C LEU A 98 -12.58 23.42 19.85
N ALA A 99 -13.23 22.86 20.89
CA ALA A 99 -14.61 23.17 21.21
C ALA A 99 -14.81 24.64 21.59
N ARG A 100 -13.81 25.27 22.23
CA ARG A 100 -13.84 26.71 22.55
C ARG A 100 -13.69 27.60 21.32
N LEU A 101 -13.06 27.13 20.25
CA LEU A 101 -12.98 27.90 18.99
C LEU A 101 -14.33 28.00 18.28
N VAL A 102 -15.23 27.05 18.55
CA VAL A 102 -16.61 27.03 18.03
C VAL A 102 -17.56 27.85 18.93
N GLN A 103 -17.17 28.12 20.17
CA GLN A 103 -18.01 28.76 21.19
C GLN A 103 -17.35 30.03 21.74
N ASP A 104 -17.72 31.20 21.20
CA ASP A 104 -17.73 32.42 22.02
C ASP A 104 -18.93 32.31 23.01
N PRO A 105 -18.72 32.45 24.33
CA PRO A 105 -19.81 32.42 25.33
C PRO A 105 -20.94 33.44 25.08
N ASP A 106 -20.74 34.46 24.24
CA ASP A 106 -21.75 35.48 23.93
C ASP A 106 -22.53 35.20 22.61
N GLY A 107 -22.27 34.09 21.92
CA GLY A 107 -22.97 33.73 20.68
C GLY A 107 -22.62 34.62 19.48
N ASN A 108 -21.64 35.51 19.62
CA ASN A 108 -21.04 36.21 18.50
C ASN A 108 -20.12 35.24 17.74
N GLN A 109 -20.23 35.27 16.42
CA GLN A 109 -19.46 34.40 15.52
C GLN A 109 -17.96 34.48 15.80
N CYS A 110 -17.24 33.41 15.42
CA CYS A 110 -15.84 33.37 15.01
C CYS A 110 -15.06 34.66 15.31
N ALA A 111 -14.06 34.59 16.20
CA ALA A 111 -13.05 35.65 16.34
C ALA A 111 -12.79 36.27 14.96
N ALA A 112 -13.05 37.58 14.83
CA ALA A 112 -13.18 38.24 13.54
C ALA A 112 -12.07 37.76 12.59
N VAL A 113 -12.47 37.06 11.52
CA VAL A 113 -11.51 36.53 10.54
C VAL A 113 -10.69 37.72 10.05
N PRO A 114 -9.36 37.69 10.17
CA PRO A 114 -8.56 38.85 9.83
C PRO A 114 -8.75 39.21 8.35
N GLU A 115 -8.77 40.50 8.05
CA GLU A 115 -8.91 40.99 6.67
C GLU A 115 -7.78 40.50 5.77
N TYR A 116 -6.59 40.26 6.34
CA TYR A 116 -5.40 39.78 5.64
C TYR A 116 -4.77 38.60 6.36
N ALA A 117 -4.34 37.60 5.58
CA ALA A 117 -3.50 36.50 6.02
C ALA A 117 -2.51 36.16 4.89
N ASP A 118 -1.31 35.70 5.25
CA ASP A 118 -0.32 35.25 4.25
C ASP A 118 -0.75 33.93 3.61
N VAL A 119 -1.41 33.05 4.39
CA VAL A 119 -1.90 31.74 3.93
C VAL A 119 -3.28 31.45 4.52
N VAL A 120 -4.22 31.05 3.65
CA VAL A 120 -5.54 30.56 4.05
C VAL A 120 -5.63 29.07 3.72
N VAL A 121 -5.99 28.25 4.71
CA VAL A 121 -6.16 26.80 4.60
C VAL A 121 -7.64 26.45 4.78
N ILE A 122 -8.20 25.73 3.82
CA ILE A 122 -9.60 25.31 3.85
C ILE A 122 -9.65 23.83 4.23
N GLY A 123 -10.25 23.53 5.38
CA GLY A 123 -10.39 22.20 5.94
C GLY A 123 -9.35 21.91 7.03
N SER A 124 -9.84 21.45 8.17
CA SER A 124 -9.05 21.17 9.38
C SER A 124 -8.73 19.69 9.58
N GLY A 125 -8.98 18.85 8.56
CA GLY A 125 -8.59 17.43 8.58
C GLY A 125 -7.08 17.21 8.54
N ILE A 126 -6.65 15.95 8.48
CA ILE A 126 -5.24 15.57 8.55
C ILE A 126 -4.36 16.29 7.52
N SER A 127 -4.87 16.53 6.31
CA SER A 127 -4.14 17.24 5.26
C SER A 127 -3.86 18.69 5.64
N GLY A 128 -4.89 19.42 6.07
CA GLY A 128 -4.76 20.83 6.48
C GLY A 128 -3.86 20.97 7.71
N ALA A 129 -4.08 20.14 8.73
CA ALA A 129 -3.26 20.13 9.94
C ALA A 129 -1.78 19.80 9.64
N SER A 130 -1.51 18.79 8.81
CA SER A 130 -0.15 18.41 8.44
C SER A 130 0.56 19.49 7.63
N PHE A 131 -0.18 20.16 6.73
CA PHE A 131 0.34 21.29 5.95
C PHE A 131 0.72 22.46 6.86
N VAL A 132 -0.21 22.94 7.71
CA VAL A 132 0.06 24.07 8.61
C VAL A 132 1.19 23.74 9.57
N ARG A 133 1.21 22.53 10.14
CA ARG A 133 2.31 22.05 10.97
C ARG A 133 3.66 22.15 10.26
N THR A 134 3.72 21.70 9.01
CA THR A 134 4.96 21.72 8.23
C THR A 134 5.39 23.14 7.90
N LEU A 135 4.44 23.98 7.47
CA LEU A 135 4.65 25.38 7.12
C LEU A 135 5.18 26.19 8.32
N LEU A 136 4.49 26.15 9.46
CA LEU A 136 4.88 26.92 10.65
C LEU A 136 6.21 26.43 11.25
N ASN A 137 6.51 25.13 11.15
CA ASN A 137 7.83 24.62 11.52
C ASN A 137 8.94 25.12 10.58
N ALA A 138 8.69 25.19 9.28
CA ALA A 138 9.62 25.77 8.32
C ALA A 138 9.81 27.28 8.57
N ASP A 139 8.73 28.00 8.83
CA ASP A 139 8.74 29.43 9.15
C ASP A 139 9.55 29.72 10.42
N ARG A 140 9.31 28.96 11.50
CA ARG A 140 10.10 29.06 12.73
C ARG A 140 11.60 28.87 12.50
N ARG A 141 11.99 27.91 11.66
CA ARG A 141 13.40 27.68 11.31
C ARG A 141 13.98 28.85 10.49
N ARG A 142 13.22 29.36 9.53
CA ARG A 142 13.60 30.52 8.71
C ARG A 142 13.84 31.76 9.57
N VAL A 143 12.92 32.07 10.48
CA VAL A 143 13.03 33.21 11.41
C VAL A 143 14.21 33.05 12.37
N ASN A 144 14.40 31.86 12.96
CA ASN A 144 15.47 31.62 13.94
C ASN A 144 16.89 31.69 13.36
N LYS A 145 17.06 31.51 12.04
CA LYS A 145 18.38 31.61 11.39
C LYS A 145 18.82 33.05 11.12
N GLY A 146 17.99 34.05 11.44
CA GLY A 146 18.32 35.46 11.21
C GLY A 146 18.51 35.81 9.73
N GLU A 147 18.03 34.96 8.81
CA GLU A 147 18.30 35.11 7.38
C GLU A 147 17.64 36.38 6.80
N HIS A 148 16.63 36.97 7.46
CA HIS A 148 16.01 38.25 7.09
C HIS A 148 15.21 38.92 8.25
N GLU A 149 15.00 40.25 8.22
CA GLU A 149 14.00 41.02 9.03
C GLU A 149 12.54 40.68 8.64
N HIS A 150 12.21 39.41 8.47
CA HIS A 150 10.90 39.01 7.99
C HIS A 150 9.96 38.65 9.13
N LYS A 151 8.81 39.31 9.13
CA LYS A 151 7.66 38.99 9.98
C LYS A 151 7.33 37.49 9.87
N ARG A 152 6.88 36.94 10.99
CA ARG A 152 6.30 35.59 11.12
C ARG A 152 5.08 35.47 10.20
N LEU A 153 4.91 34.32 9.53
CA LEU A 153 3.74 34.08 8.67
C LEU A 153 2.46 34.10 9.49
N SER A 154 1.39 34.65 8.91
CA SER A 154 0.02 34.60 9.42
C SER A 154 -0.80 33.55 8.66
N VAL A 155 -1.42 32.61 9.38
CA VAL A 155 -2.12 31.47 8.79
C VAL A 155 -3.54 31.38 9.35
N VAL A 156 -4.54 31.44 8.46
CA VAL A 156 -5.95 31.23 8.83
C VAL A 156 -6.39 29.86 8.34
N MET A 157 -6.93 29.03 9.25
CA MET A 157 -7.56 27.76 8.90
C MET A 157 -9.08 27.88 9.05
N LEU A 158 -9.82 27.60 7.98
CA LEU A 158 -11.27 27.65 7.93
C LEU A 158 -11.85 26.24 7.88
N GLU A 159 -12.86 25.96 8.69
CA GLU A 159 -13.60 24.70 8.71
C GLU A 159 -15.10 25.00 8.65
N ALA A 160 -15.85 24.21 7.90
CA ALA A 160 -17.28 24.45 7.68
C ALA A 160 -18.15 24.03 8.88
N TYR A 161 -17.61 23.20 9.77
CA TYR A 161 -18.24 22.69 10.99
C TYR A 161 -17.24 22.64 12.15
N ASP A 162 -17.32 21.61 12.99
CA ASP A 162 -16.34 21.32 14.02
C ASP A 162 -15.01 20.87 13.40
N ALA A 163 -13.92 21.26 14.05
CA ALA A 163 -12.57 20.87 13.66
C ALA A 163 -12.45 19.34 13.49
N CYS A 164 -11.86 18.91 12.38
CA CYS A 164 -11.62 17.51 12.02
C CYS A 164 -12.91 16.63 11.93
N SER A 165 -14.11 17.21 11.82
CA SER A 165 -15.39 16.45 11.77
C SER A 165 -15.65 15.68 10.47
N GLY A 166 -14.88 15.98 9.41
CA GLY A 166 -14.99 15.33 8.11
C GLY A 166 -14.39 13.92 8.04
N ALA A 167 -13.79 13.58 6.91
CA ALA A 167 -13.28 12.23 6.63
C ALA A 167 -12.28 11.72 7.69
N THR A 168 -11.38 12.58 8.18
CA THR A 168 -10.39 12.18 9.20
C THR A 168 -11.06 11.79 10.50
N GLY A 169 -11.98 12.60 11.04
CA GLY A 169 -12.72 12.27 12.26
C GLY A 169 -13.72 11.13 12.11
N ARG A 170 -13.79 10.48 10.94
CA ARG A 170 -14.63 9.30 10.66
C ARG A 170 -13.82 8.09 10.21
N ASN A 171 -12.49 8.20 10.18
CA ASN A 171 -11.60 7.12 9.76
C ASN A 171 -11.49 6.03 10.84
N GLY A 172 -11.22 4.79 10.45
CA GLY A 172 -11.06 3.65 11.38
C GLY A 172 -9.76 3.65 12.19
N GLY A 173 -8.85 4.59 11.97
CA GLY A 173 -7.61 4.72 12.72
C GLY A 173 -6.45 3.85 12.23
N HIS A 174 -6.57 3.19 11.08
CA HIS A 174 -5.50 2.34 10.55
C HIS A 174 -4.43 3.18 9.84
N ILE A 175 -3.18 3.02 10.26
CA ILE A 175 -2.00 3.46 9.52
C ILE A 175 -1.48 2.24 8.76
N ASN A 176 -2.20 1.85 7.72
CA ASN A 176 -1.88 0.70 6.88
C ASN A 176 -1.86 1.13 5.41
N PRO A 177 -0.73 1.64 4.90
CA PRO A 177 -0.68 2.09 3.52
C PRO A 177 -0.86 0.94 2.53
N PRO A 178 -1.41 1.23 1.34
CA PRO A 178 -1.46 0.24 0.27
C PRO A 178 -0.07 -0.05 -0.31
N LEU A 179 0.34 -1.32 -0.32
CA LEU A 179 1.73 -1.74 -0.57
C LEU A 179 1.84 -2.88 -1.59
N TYR A 180 2.05 -4.13 -1.16
CA TYR A 180 2.36 -5.24 -2.07
C TYR A 180 1.25 -5.54 -3.08
N HIS A 181 -0.02 -5.30 -2.71
CA HIS A 181 -1.19 -5.52 -3.57
C HIS A 181 -1.21 -4.55 -4.76
N ASP A 182 -0.85 -3.28 -4.56
CA ASP A 182 -0.80 -2.25 -5.60
C ASP A 182 0.48 -2.30 -6.44
N TYR A 183 1.55 -2.89 -5.90
CA TYR A 183 2.89 -2.67 -6.40
C TYR A 183 3.08 -3.08 -7.86
N GLU A 184 2.56 -4.23 -8.25
CA GLU A 184 2.72 -4.72 -9.61
C GLU A 184 1.98 -3.82 -10.62
N GLU A 185 0.78 -3.36 -10.29
CA GLU A 185 0.03 -2.41 -11.12
C GLU A 185 0.76 -1.08 -11.26
N LEU A 186 1.25 -0.53 -10.15
CA LEU A 186 2.08 0.69 -10.15
C LEU A 186 3.31 0.53 -11.04
N LYS A 187 3.99 -0.62 -10.94
CA LYS A 187 5.17 -0.94 -11.74
C LYS A 187 4.83 -1.02 -13.23
N ASN A 188 3.73 -1.67 -13.58
CA ASN A 188 3.31 -1.85 -14.96
C ASN A 188 2.86 -0.52 -15.59
N THR A 189 2.27 0.38 -14.80
CA THR A 189 1.70 1.65 -15.28
C THR A 189 2.73 2.78 -15.32
N LEU A 190 3.58 2.88 -14.29
CA LEU A 190 4.48 4.03 -14.08
C LEU A 190 5.96 3.65 -14.19
N GLY A 191 6.27 2.36 -14.37
CA GLY A 191 7.62 1.82 -14.38
C GLY A 191 8.18 1.55 -12.99
N LEU A 192 9.26 0.77 -12.96
CA LEU A 192 9.88 0.25 -11.73
C LEU A 192 10.25 1.37 -10.74
N ARG A 193 11.00 2.38 -11.18
CA ARG A 193 11.51 3.43 -10.28
C ARG A 193 10.40 4.23 -9.62
N ALA A 194 9.37 4.62 -10.38
CA ALA A 194 8.24 5.37 -9.85
C ALA A 194 7.45 4.54 -8.84
N ALA A 195 7.18 3.26 -9.14
CA ALA A 195 6.51 2.36 -8.22
C ALA A 195 7.28 2.20 -6.90
N GLN A 196 8.59 1.98 -6.95
CA GLN A 196 9.42 1.88 -5.75
C GLN A 196 9.41 3.17 -4.91
N HIS A 197 9.44 4.34 -5.58
CA HIS A 197 9.36 5.63 -4.89
C HIS A 197 8.01 5.83 -4.19
N ILE A 198 6.90 5.52 -4.87
CA ILE A 198 5.55 5.60 -4.31
C ILE A 198 5.42 4.69 -3.08
N ILE A 199 5.90 3.45 -3.15
CA ILE A 199 5.88 2.52 -2.00
C ILE A 199 6.66 3.10 -0.81
N ARG A 200 7.88 3.60 -1.02
CA ARG A 200 8.69 4.18 0.06
C ARG A 200 8.03 5.42 0.66
N PHE A 201 7.44 6.27 -0.17
CA PHE A 201 6.68 7.43 0.28
C PHE A 201 5.48 7.01 1.14
N ARG A 202 4.74 5.99 0.72
CA ARG A 202 3.63 5.42 1.49
C ARG A 202 4.12 4.82 2.82
N LEU A 203 5.21 4.06 2.83
CA LEU A 203 5.81 3.48 4.04
C LEU A 203 6.28 4.52 5.05
N ALA A 204 6.80 5.66 4.57
CA ALA A 204 7.26 6.75 5.46
C ALA A 204 6.15 7.28 6.38
N HIS A 205 4.87 7.06 6.04
CA HIS A 205 3.74 7.44 6.89
C HIS A 205 3.71 6.69 8.22
N LEU A 206 4.15 5.43 8.26
CA LEU A 206 4.22 4.64 9.50
C LEU A 206 5.10 5.34 10.54
N GLU A 207 6.29 5.77 10.13
CA GLU A 207 7.27 6.37 11.04
C GLU A 207 6.95 7.83 11.37
N ILE A 208 6.49 8.62 10.40
CA ILE A 208 6.22 10.04 10.64
C ILE A 208 4.97 10.23 11.50
N GLN A 209 3.90 9.45 11.28
CA GLN A 209 2.69 9.57 12.10
C GLN A 209 2.93 9.11 13.53
N GLN A 210 3.74 8.07 13.73
CA GLN A 210 4.15 7.66 15.07
C GLN A 210 4.91 8.80 15.78
N ARG A 211 5.93 9.38 15.13
CA ARG A 211 6.69 10.51 15.71
C ARG A 211 5.81 11.72 16.02
N VAL A 212 4.91 12.10 15.11
CA VAL A 212 3.96 13.21 15.33
C VAL A 212 3.01 12.88 16.48
N GLY A 213 2.57 11.63 16.60
CA GLY A 213 1.75 11.18 17.72
C GLY A 213 2.49 11.33 19.04
N GLU A 214 3.76 10.97 19.09
CA GLU A 214 4.58 11.10 20.30
C GLU A 214 4.86 12.58 20.65
N THR A 215 5.11 13.45 19.66
CA THR A 215 5.54 14.83 19.92
C THR A 215 4.40 15.85 20.03
N ASP A 216 3.37 15.71 19.20
CA ASP A 216 2.34 16.74 19.02
C ASP A 216 0.94 16.27 19.48
N ALA A 217 0.72 14.97 19.60
CA ALA A 217 -0.58 14.41 19.96
C ALA A 217 -0.47 13.15 20.85
N PRO A 218 0.16 13.23 22.03
CA PRO A 218 0.48 12.05 22.85
C PRO A 218 -0.75 11.23 23.27
N ASP A 219 -1.92 11.85 23.37
CA ASP A 219 -3.19 11.19 23.72
C ASP A 219 -3.89 10.49 22.53
N ALA A 220 -3.27 10.53 21.34
CA ALA A 220 -3.82 9.92 20.13
C ALA A 220 -3.65 8.40 20.06
N ASP A 221 -2.98 7.77 21.02
CA ASP A 221 -2.70 6.33 21.04
C ASP A 221 -2.05 5.85 19.71
N CYS A 222 -1.08 6.62 19.21
CA CYS A 222 -0.27 6.21 18.07
C CYS A 222 0.62 5.02 18.47
N ARG A 223 0.39 3.87 17.84
CA ARG A 223 1.12 2.64 18.17
C ARG A 223 1.43 1.80 16.93
N THR A 224 2.57 1.12 16.97
CA THR A 224 2.90 0.08 15.99
C THR A 224 2.07 -1.17 16.29
N VAL A 225 1.50 -1.77 15.24
CA VAL A 225 0.69 -2.99 15.30
C VAL A 225 1.07 -3.91 14.16
N GLU A 226 0.49 -5.10 14.13
CA GLU A 226 0.52 -5.98 12.97
C GLU A 226 -0.80 -5.87 12.20
N ALA A 227 -0.72 -5.67 10.89
CA ALA A 227 -1.86 -5.83 9.99
C ALA A 227 -1.83 -7.25 9.41
N VAL A 228 -3.00 -7.90 9.37
CA VAL A 228 -3.14 -9.29 8.95
C VAL A 228 -4.25 -9.37 7.90
N ASP A 229 -3.86 -9.60 6.65
CA ASP A 229 -4.79 -9.88 5.56
C ASP A 229 -5.13 -11.38 5.61
N VAL A 230 -6.36 -11.74 5.97
CA VAL A 230 -6.82 -13.12 6.10
C VAL A 230 -7.57 -13.57 4.85
N TYR A 231 -7.23 -14.75 4.34
CA TYR A 231 -7.81 -15.28 3.11
C TYR A 231 -8.66 -16.52 3.39
N TYR A 232 -9.85 -16.54 2.78
CA TYR A 232 -10.82 -17.64 2.84
C TYR A 232 -11.07 -18.28 1.48
N ASP A 233 -10.52 -17.69 0.42
CA ASP A 233 -10.65 -18.12 -0.96
C ASP A 233 -9.28 -18.46 -1.55
N GLU A 234 -9.18 -19.60 -2.22
CA GLU A 234 -7.91 -20.15 -2.70
C GLU A 234 -7.34 -19.32 -3.85
N GLU A 235 -8.18 -18.92 -4.80
CA GLU A 235 -7.76 -18.10 -5.95
C GLU A 235 -7.18 -16.76 -5.50
N THR A 236 -7.90 -16.07 -4.61
CA THR A 236 -7.46 -14.77 -4.06
C THR A 236 -6.18 -14.92 -3.24
N PHE A 237 -6.03 -16.02 -2.49
CA PHE A 237 -4.83 -16.22 -1.68
C PHE A 237 -3.60 -16.51 -2.54
N GLU A 238 -3.73 -17.34 -3.57
CA GLU A 238 -2.63 -17.62 -4.50
C GLU A 238 -2.22 -16.37 -5.28
N GLU A 239 -3.17 -15.55 -5.70
CA GLU A 239 -2.85 -14.25 -6.33
C GLU A 239 -2.12 -13.32 -5.36
N ALA A 240 -2.55 -13.24 -4.10
CA ALA A 240 -1.88 -12.42 -3.09
C ALA A 240 -0.44 -12.90 -2.82
N LYS A 241 -0.20 -14.22 -2.75
CA LYS A 241 1.15 -14.80 -2.65
C LYS A 241 2.01 -14.43 -3.86
N ARG A 242 1.44 -14.47 -5.07
CA ARG A 242 2.14 -14.11 -6.31
C ARG A 242 2.53 -12.63 -6.32
N LEU A 243 1.60 -11.74 -5.98
CA LEU A 243 1.85 -10.30 -5.85
C LEU A 243 2.92 -10.02 -4.79
N LEU A 244 2.83 -10.68 -3.64
CA LEU A 244 3.84 -10.56 -2.59
C LEU A 244 5.22 -11.04 -3.06
N LYS A 245 5.31 -12.11 -3.85
CA LYS A 245 6.59 -12.59 -4.42
C LYS A 245 7.21 -11.56 -5.37
N VAL A 246 6.39 -10.91 -6.21
CA VAL A 246 6.84 -9.83 -7.09
C VAL A 246 7.36 -8.64 -6.27
N TYR A 247 6.60 -8.24 -5.26
CA TYR A 247 6.98 -7.17 -4.33
C TYR A 247 8.32 -7.47 -3.63
N LYS A 248 8.46 -8.66 -3.02
CA LYS A 248 9.69 -9.05 -2.31
C LYS A 248 10.92 -9.12 -3.22
N ARG A 249 10.75 -9.52 -4.49
CA ARG A 249 11.85 -9.55 -5.46
C ARG A 249 12.36 -8.15 -5.78
N ASP A 250 11.45 -7.21 -6.01
CA ASP A 250 11.81 -5.87 -6.49
C ASP A 250 12.05 -4.87 -5.36
N MET A 251 11.59 -5.17 -4.14
CA MET A 251 11.72 -4.38 -2.91
C MET A 251 12.22 -5.26 -1.75
N PRO A 252 13.46 -5.79 -1.81
CA PRO A 252 13.92 -6.82 -0.88
C PRO A 252 14.16 -6.32 0.55
N VAL A 253 14.27 -5.00 0.77
CA VAL A 253 14.40 -4.43 2.13
C VAL A 253 13.01 -4.29 2.74
N GLU A 254 12.09 -3.64 2.03
CA GLU A 254 10.73 -3.39 2.48
C GLU A 254 9.90 -4.69 2.56
N GLY A 255 10.19 -5.66 1.69
CA GLY A 255 9.57 -6.97 1.66
C GLY A 255 9.92 -7.88 2.84
N GLN A 256 10.95 -7.58 3.65
CA GLN A 256 11.32 -8.37 4.82
C GLN A 256 10.25 -8.34 5.92
N GLN A 257 9.48 -7.25 5.99
CA GLN A 257 8.43 -7.06 7.00
C GLN A 257 7.19 -7.91 6.73
N TYR A 258 7.13 -8.63 5.61
CA TYR A 258 5.99 -9.44 5.23
C TYR A 258 6.20 -10.92 5.53
N GLU A 259 5.24 -11.52 6.20
CA GLU A 259 5.18 -12.95 6.46
C GLU A 259 3.91 -13.53 5.83
N CYS A 260 4.04 -14.65 5.11
CA CYS A 260 2.88 -15.40 4.63
C CYS A 260 2.77 -16.68 5.46
N VAL A 261 1.69 -16.80 6.22
CA VAL A 261 1.43 -17.93 7.12
C VAL A 261 0.23 -18.70 6.58
N VAL A 262 0.35 -20.03 6.46
CA VAL A 262 -0.66 -20.86 5.78
C VAL A 262 -1.29 -21.84 6.77
N GLY A 263 -2.58 -22.13 6.56
CA GLY A 263 -3.32 -23.20 7.21
C GLY A 263 -3.36 -23.08 8.73
N GLU A 264 -3.13 -24.20 9.41
CA GLU A 264 -3.26 -24.32 10.86
C GLU A 264 -2.34 -23.36 11.63
N ALA A 265 -1.14 -23.07 11.11
CA ALA A 265 -0.21 -22.14 11.74
C ALA A 265 -0.79 -20.73 11.84
N ALA A 266 -1.46 -20.24 10.78
CA ALA A 266 -2.11 -18.94 10.77
C ALA A 266 -3.29 -18.90 11.73
N ARG A 267 -4.10 -19.96 11.73
CA ARG A 267 -5.28 -20.10 12.60
C ARG A 267 -4.88 -20.08 14.08
N LYS A 268 -3.84 -20.81 14.45
CA LYS A 268 -3.32 -20.84 15.82
C LYS A 268 -2.71 -19.50 16.24
N ARG A 269 -1.89 -18.88 15.37
CA ARG A 269 -1.20 -17.62 15.68
C ARG A 269 -2.17 -16.44 15.87
N TYR A 270 -3.22 -16.36 15.06
CA TYR A 270 -4.14 -15.23 15.03
C TYR A 270 -5.56 -15.55 15.49
N HIS A 271 -5.79 -16.74 16.06
CA HIS A 271 -7.10 -17.22 16.49
C HIS A 271 -8.18 -17.11 15.40
N LEU A 272 -7.80 -17.46 14.16
CA LEU A 272 -8.69 -17.34 13.00
C LEU A 272 -9.68 -18.51 12.95
N SER A 273 -10.79 -18.28 12.25
CA SER A 273 -11.75 -19.32 11.91
C SER A 273 -11.08 -20.52 11.22
N GLU A 274 -11.65 -21.71 11.42
CA GLU A 274 -11.23 -22.95 10.74
C GLU A 274 -11.34 -22.87 9.21
N TYR A 275 -12.11 -21.92 8.67
CA TYR A 275 -12.21 -21.70 7.24
C TYR A 275 -11.05 -20.86 6.65
N ALA A 276 -10.23 -20.22 7.51
CA ALA A 276 -9.11 -19.42 7.02
C ALA A 276 -8.05 -20.31 6.35
N LEU A 277 -7.69 -20.01 5.12
CA LEU A 277 -6.66 -20.72 4.36
C LEU A 277 -5.25 -20.27 4.76
N GLY A 278 -5.12 -19.03 5.24
CA GLY A 278 -3.87 -18.43 5.67
C GLY A 278 -3.99 -16.92 5.76
N CYS A 279 -2.87 -16.26 6.01
CA CYS A 279 -2.79 -14.81 6.04
C CYS A 279 -1.46 -14.29 5.52
N ILE A 280 -1.46 -13.00 5.17
CA ILE A 280 -0.25 -12.21 4.96
C ILE A 280 -0.22 -11.16 6.06
N ALA A 281 0.81 -11.24 6.90
CA ALA A 281 1.02 -10.34 8.03
C ALA A 281 2.13 -9.33 7.71
N THR A 282 1.96 -8.09 8.18
CA THR A 282 2.96 -7.04 8.03
C THR A 282 2.90 -6.01 9.14
N ARG A 283 3.96 -5.21 9.28
CA ARG A 283 3.99 -4.08 10.20
C ARG A 283 3.04 -2.97 9.73
N ALA A 284 2.21 -2.50 10.64
CA ALA A 284 1.31 -1.36 10.45
C ALA A 284 1.30 -0.46 11.68
N GLY A 285 0.46 0.58 11.66
CA GLY A 285 0.17 1.41 12.83
C GLY A 285 -1.32 1.54 13.08
N ALA A 286 -1.66 1.96 14.29
CA ALA A 286 -3.00 2.36 14.69
C ALA A 286 -2.92 3.71 15.40
N VAL A 287 -3.99 4.50 15.26
CA VAL A 287 -4.12 5.83 15.87
C VAL A 287 -5.59 6.14 16.09
N HIS A 288 -5.89 6.92 17.11
CA HIS A 288 -7.18 7.58 17.25
C HIS A 288 -7.20 8.85 16.39
N PRO A 289 -7.85 8.86 15.21
CA PRO A 289 -7.60 9.86 14.17
C PRO A 289 -8.04 11.28 14.54
N TYR A 290 -9.16 11.42 15.26
CA TYR A 290 -9.60 12.73 15.74
C TYR A 290 -8.62 13.31 16.77
N ARG A 291 -8.29 12.57 17.84
CA ARG A 291 -7.29 12.98 18.84
C ARG A 291 -5.93 13.30 18.23
N PHE A 292 -5.49 12.56 17.22
CA PHE A 292 -4.26 12.86 16.49
C PHE A 292 -4.28 14.26 15.88
N VAL A 293 -5.28 14.56 15.05
CA VAL A 293 -5.38 15.88 14.42
C VAL A 293 -5.69 16.96 15.45
N ALA A 294 -6.57 16.68 16.41
CA ALA A 294 -6.94 17.63 17.44
C ALA A 294 -5.75 17.99 18.33
N GLY A 295 -4.90 17.02 18.68
CA GLY A 295 -3.64 17.25 19.40
C GLY A 295 -2.69 18.12 18.60
N VAL A 296 -2.47 17.80 17.31
CA VAL A 296 -1.64 18.61 16.42
C VAL A 296 -2.14 20.06 16.33
N LEU A 297 -3.44 20.27 16.09
CA LEU A 297 -4.01 21.62 15.99
C LEU A 297 -3.92 22.38 17.32
N THR A 298 -4.18 21.70 18.44
CA THR A 298 -4.04 22.25 19.78
C THR A 298 -2.61 22.74 20.01
N ARG A 299 -1.62 21.89 19.69
CA ARG A 299 -0.20 22.21 19.84
C ARG A 299 0.20 23.41 18.97
N LEU A 300 -0.33 23.49 17.75
CA LEU A 300 -0.06 24.63 16.86
C LEU A 300 -0.59 25.95 17.43
N LEU A 301 -1.80 25.95 17.99
CA LEU A 301 -2.38 27.15 18.63
C LEU A 301 -1.57 27.60 19.86
N GLU A 302 -1.05 26.64 20.64
CA GLU A 302 -0.20 26.92 21.80
C GLU A 302 1.18 27.46 21.41
N ASP A 303 1.81 26.86 20.40
CA ASP A 303 3.16 27.24 19.96
C ASP A 303 3.15 28.54 19.12
N HIS A 304 2.00 28.88 18.53
CA HIS A 304 1.83 30.00 17.60
C HIS A 304 0.60 30.88 17.92
N PRO A 305 0.43 31.42 19.14
CA PRO A 305 -0.82 32.08 19.56
C PRO A 305 -1.11 33.44 18.88
N LYS A 306 -0.19 33.93 18.05
CA LYS A 306 -0.27 35.24 17.36
C LYS A 306 -0.04 35.13 15.85
N GLN A 307 0.04 33.92 15.31
CA GLN A 307 0.24 33.62 13.89
C GLN A 307 -0.94 32.83 13.37
#